data_AF-A0AA36FAD6-F1
#
_entry.id   AF-A0AA36FAD6-F1
#
_cell.length_a   1.000
_cell.length_b   1.000
_cell.length_c   1.000
_cell.angle_alpha   90.00
_cell.angle_beta   90.00
_cell.angle_gamma   90.00
#
_symmetry.space_group_name_H-M   'P 1'
#
loop_
_entity.id
_entity.type
_entity.pdbx_description
1 polymer ?
#
loop_
_entity_poly.entity_id
_entity_poly.type
_entity_poly.pdbx_seq_one_letter_code
_entity_poly.pdbx_strand_id
1 'polypeptide(L)'
;MLTTGVKMYTRLDPEIEECLKQCQLQNSASPMTKQYLKLNILNKRHANGLSPINTTFTGEKKYRLRPDEEMKKEKRREQNRRAAAKCRNKKKWEERLSQAMKLETSTPMNFMAILASGILLRTGQGKRIPKRKRMKEIT
;
A
#
# COMPACT_ATOMS: atom_id res chain seq x y z
N MET A 1 57.39 -19.42 -37.86
CA MET A 1 56.77 -18.08 -37.84
C MET A 1 55.73 -18.07 -36.73
N LEU A 2 55.94 -17.29 -35.66
CA LEU A 2 55.04 -17.25 -34.51
C LEU A 2 53.91 -16.27 -34.80
N THR A 3 52.66 -16.73 -34.69
CA THR A 3 51.46 -15.89 -34.80
C THR A 3 51.35 -15.01 -33.56
N THR A 4 51.58 -13.71 -33.72
CA THR A 4 51.36 -12.73 -32.66
C THR A 4 49.86 -12.61 -32.39
N GLY A 5 49.41 -13.16 -31.27
CA GLY A 5 48.04 -13.03 -30.80
C GLY A 5 47.70 -11.57 -30.55
N VAL A 6 46.91 -10.98 -31.45
CA VAL A 6 46.41 -9.62 -31.30
C VAL A 6 45.37 -9.63 -30.19
N LYS A 7 45.75 -9.16 -29.00
CA LYS A 7 44.81 -8.88 -27.90
C LYS A 7 43.92 -7.71 -28.31
N MET A 8 42.79 -7.99 -28.95
CA MET A 8 41.75 -7.01 -29.22
C MET A 8 41.03 -6.68 -27.91
N TYR A 9 41.52 -5.67 -27.19
CA TYR A 9 40.75 -5.07 -26.10
C TYR A 9 39.66 -4.21 -26.72
N THR A 10 38.50 -4.80 -27.01
CA THR A 10 37.31 -4.01 -27.36
C THR A 10 36.88 -3.28 -26.09
N ARG A 11 37.12 -1.96 -26.05
CA ARG A 11 36.54 -1.08 -25.03
C ARG A 11 35.03 -1.29 -25.06
N LEU A 12 34.46 -1.75 -23.94
CA LEU A 12 33.01 -1.92 -23.83
C LEU A 12 32.33 -0.55 -23.95
N ASP A 13 31.11 -0.56 -24.46
CA ASP A 13 30.25 0.62 -24.43
C ASP A 13 30.10 1.10 -22.98
N PRO A 14 30.33 2.39 -22.68
CA PRO A 14 30.16 2.95 -21.35
C PRO A 14 28.82 2.61 -20.69
N GLU A 15 27.72 2.51 -21.46
CA GLU A 15 26.40 2.13 -20.92
C GLU A 15 26.39 0.68 -20.40
N ILE A 16 27.11 -0.24 -21.07
CA ILE A 16 27.20 -1.65 -20.67
C ILE A 16 28.06 -1.79 -19.41
N GLU A 17 29.16 -1.03 -19.32
CA GLU A 17 30.01 -1.00 -18.13
C GLU A 17 29.24 -0.51 -16.90
N GLU A 18 28.42 0.53 -17.06
CA GLU A 18 27.55 1.04 -16.00
C GLU A 18 26.50 0.00 -15.57
N CYS A 19 25.88 -0.71 -16.52
CA CYS A 19 24.94 -1.78 -16.20
C CYS A 19 25.60 -2.91 -15.39
N LEU A 20 26.85 -3.26 -15.71
CA LEU A 20 27.61 -4.26 -14.95
C LEU A 20 27.85 -3.81 -13.50
N LYS A 21 28.22 -2.54 -13.30
CA LYS A 21 28.38 -1.95 -11.96
C LYS A 21 27.07 -2.00 -11.18
N GLN A 22 25.94 -1.70 -11.81
CA GLN A 22 24.63 -1.77 -11.17
C GLN A 22 24.21 -3.20 -10.83
N CYS A 23 24.51 -4.17 -11.69
CA CYS A 23 24.27 -5.59 -11.40
C CYS A 23 25.05 -6.04 -10.15
N GLN A 24 26.31 -5.61 -10.01
CA GLN A 24 27.14 -5.89 -8.84
C GLN A 24 26.55 -5.24 -7.58
N LEU A 25 26.16 -3.97 -7.66
CA LEU A 25 25.60 -3.23 -6.51
C LEU A 25 24.27 -3.81 -6.02
N GLN A 26 23.39 -4.18 -6.94
CA GLN A 26 22.04 -4.67 -6.62
C GLN A 26 21.99 -6.19 -6.42
N ASN A 27 23.10 -6.89 -6.66
CA ASN A 27 23.18 -8.36 -6.74
C ASN A 27 22.03 -8.96 -7.58
N SER A 28 21.73 -8.34 -8.73
CA SER A 28 20.64 -8.76 -9.60
C SER A 28 21.03 -8.60 -11.06
N ALA A 29 20.57 -9.52 -11.92
CA ALA A 29 20.82 -9.45 -13.37
C ALA A 29 19.91 -8.43 -14.09
N SER A 30 18.97 -7.80 -13.36
CA SER A 30 17.93 -6.94 -13.95
C SER A 30 18.47 -5.79 -14.80
N PRO A 31 19.51 -5.04 -14.37
CA PRO A 31 20.07 -3.94 -15.17
C PRO A 31 20.57 -4.42 -16.54
N MET A 32 21.29 -5.55 -16.58
CA MET A 32 21.80 -6.10 -17.83
C MET A 32 20.68 -6.60 -18.75
N THR A 33 19.67 -7.29 -18.20
CA THR A 33 18.52 -7.74 -18.98
C THR A 33 17.76 -6.57 -19.61
N LYS A 34 17.57 -5.47 -18.86
CA LYS A 34 16.92 -4.24 -19.37
C LYS A 34 17.73 -3.62 -20.51
N GLN A 35 19.06 -3.54 -20.37
CA GLN A 35 19.91 -2.99 -21.42
C GLN A 35 19.89 -3.85 -22.69
N TYR A 36 19.94 -5.18 -22.55
CA TYR A 36 19.80 -6.09 -23.68
C TYR A 36 18.46 -5.90 -24.40
N LEU A 37 17.34 -5.82 -23.66
CA LEU A 37 16.02 -5.56 -24.24
C LEU A 37 15.97 -4.21 -24.96
N LYS A 38 16.51 -3.14 -24.35
CA LYS A 38 16.59 -1.79 -24.95
C LYS A 38 17.27 -1.86 -26.31
N LEU A 39 18.46 -2.47 -26.38
CA LEU A 39 19.23 -2.57 -27.64
C LEU A 39 18.51 -3.42 -28.68
N ASN A 40 17.92 -4.55 -28.28
CA ASN A 40 17.17 -5.41 -29.20
C ASN A 40 15.97 -4.67 -29.83
N ILE A 41 15.22 -3.92 -29.02
CA ILE A 41 14.09 -3.11 -29.49
C ILE A 41 14.59 -2.02 -30.45
N LEU A 42 15.63 -1.28 -30.09
CA LEU A 42 16.18 -0.23 -30.94
C LEU A 42 16.70 -0.79 -32.27
N ASN A 43 17.45 -1.89 -32.26
CA ASN A 43 17.96 -2.53 -33.47
C ASN A 43 16.84 -2.97 -34.40
N LYS A 44 15.77 -3.58 -33.87
CA LYS A 44 14.58 -3.94 -34.65
C LYS A 44 13.89 -2.72 -35.26
N ARG A 45 13.80 -1.61 -34.51
CA ARG A 45 13.22 -0.36 -35.02
C ARG A 45 14.04 0.24 -36.16
N HIS A 46 15.36 0.31 -35.98
CA HIS A 46 16.27 0.80 -37.01
C HIS A 46 16.24 -0.06 -38.27
N ALA A 47 16.20 -1.39 -38.12
CA ALA A 47 16.05 -2.31 -39.26
C ALA A 47 14.74 -2.08 -40.04
N ASN A 48 13.69 -1.64 -39.35
CA ASN A 48 12.39 -1.30 -39.96
C ASN A 48 12.31 0.18 -40.40
N GLY A 49 13.40 0.95 -40.35
CA GLY A 49 13.42 2.37 -40.71
C GLY A 49 12.63 3.29 -39.75
N LEU A 50 12.27 2.80 -38.56
CA LEU A 50 11.52 3.57 -37.57
C LEU A 50 12.45 4.48 -36.75
N SER A 51 11.96 5.66 -36.41
CA SER A 51 12.71 6.63 -35.60
C SER A 51 12.97 6.12 -34.17
N PRO A 52 14.01 6.65 -33.48
CA PRO A 52 14.26 6.39 -32.06
C PRO A 52 13.05 6.72 -31.18
N ILE A 53 12.90 6.01 -30.08
CA ILE A 53 11.82 6.25 -29.10
C ILE A 53 12.12 7.56 -28.37
N ASN A 54 11.21 8.52 -28.43
CA ASN A 54 11.31 9.72 -27.63
C ASN A 54 10.95 9.41 -26.16
N THR A 55 11.94 9.45 -25.28
CA THR A 55 11.79 9.18 -23.84
C THR A 55 11.55 10.44 -23.00
N THR A 56 11.21 11.58 -23.61
CA THR A 56 10.87 12.79 -22.85
C THR A 56 9.68 12.52 -21.95
N PHE A 57 9.94 12.36 -20.65
CA PHE A 57 8.90 12.20 -19.65
C PHE A 57 8.25 13.57 -19.45
N THR A 58 7.12 13.80 -20.12
CA THR A 58 6.23 14.89 -19.71
C THR A 58 5.73 14.54 -18.31
N GLY A 59 6.03 15.39 -17.33
CA GLY A 59 5.68 15.16 -15.93
C GLY A 59 4.21 14.79 -15.70
N GLU A 60 3.89 14.33 -14.49
CA GLU A 60 2.54 13.86 -14.15
C GLU A 60 1.47 14.88 -14.54
N LYS A 61 0.55 14.47 -15.42
CA LYS A 61 -0.58 15.29 -15.84
C LYS A 61 -1.53 15.45 -14.65
N LYS A 62 -1.53 16.64 -14.04
CA LYS A 62 -2.51 17.00 -12.99
C LYS A 62 -3.86 17.24 -13.64
N TYR A 63 -4.82 16.33 -13.43
CA TYR A 63 -6.21 16.54 -13.85
C TYR A 63 -7.04 17.14 -12.72
N ARG A 64 -8.05 17.94 -13.09
CA ARG A 64 -9.08 18.40 -12.15
C ARG A 64 -10.07 17.27 -11.93
N LEU A 65 -10.39 16.98 -10.67
CA LEU A 65 -11.37 15.96 -10.30
C LEU A 65 -12.75 16.34 -10.86
N ARG A 66 -13.49 15.33 -11.31
CA ARG A 66 -14.89 15.55 -11.69
C ARG A 66 -15.76 15.73 -10.45
N PRO A 67 -16.92 16.41 -10.55
CA PRO A 67 -17.79 16.63 -9.39
C PRO A 67 -18.21 15.35 -8.64
N ASP A 68 -18.37 14.23 -9.36
CA ASP A 68 -18.72 12.94 -8.76
C ASP A 68 -17.56 12.33 -7.94
N GLU A 69 -16.32 12.55 -8.37
CA GLU A 69 -15.11 12.11 -7.68
C GLU A 69 -14.86 12.94 -6.42
N GLU A 70 -15.11 14.25 -6.49
CA GLU A 70 -15.05 15.15 -5.33
C GLU A 70 -16.05 14.75 -4.25
N MET A 71 -17.29 14.43 -4.64
CA MET A 71 -18.31 13.94 -3.71
C MET A 71 -17.88 12.61 -3.04
N LYS A 72 -17.32 11.66 -3.82
CA LYS A 72 -16.79 10.40 -3.26
C LYS A 72 -15.65 10.67 -2.27
N LYS A 73 -14.76 11.61 -2.60
CA LYS A 73 -13.65 12.01 -1.74
C LYS A 73 -14.17 12.59 -0.43
N GLU A 74 -15.15 13.49 -0.49
CA GLU A 74 -15.74 14.11 0.71
C GLU A 74 -16.45 13.08 1.59
N LYS A 75 -17.23 12.17 0.99
CA LYS A 75 -17.88 11.07 1.72
C LYS A 75 -16.88 10.19 2.47
N ARG A 76 -15.74 9.85 1.84
CA ARG A 76 -14.68 9.08 2.50
C ARG A 76 -14.03 9.86 3.64
N ARG A 77 -13.75 11.16 3.46
CA ARG A 77 -13.20 12.01 4.53
C ARG A 77 -14.14 12.05 5.73
N GLU A 78 -15.43 12.24 5.50
CA GLU A 78 -16.42 12.31 6.57
C GLU A 78 -16.58 10.96 7.30
N GLN A 79 -16.58 9.85 6.57
CA GLN A 79 -16.56 8.52 7.19
C GLN A 79 -15.31 8.30 8.03
N ASN A 80 -14.14 8.70 7.53
CA ASN A 80 -12.88 8.60 8.27
C ASN A 80 -12.90 9.48 9.52
N ARG A 81 -13.44 10.71 9.44
CA ARG A 81 -13.63 11.62 10.57
C ARG A 81 -14.47 10.97 11.68
N ARG A 82 -15.61 10.39 11.32
CA ARG A 82 -16.49 9.67 12.27
C ARG A 82 -15.82 8.44 12.86
N ALA A 83 -15.13 7.65 12.05
CA ALA A 83 -14.41 6.47 12.51
C ALA A 83 -13.29 6.85 13.50
N ALA A 84 -12.52 7.89 13.20
CA ALA A 84 -11.47 8.40 14.07
C ALA A 84 -12.04 8.93 15.40
N ALA A 85 -13.13 9.68 15.38
CA ALA A 85 -13.81 10.14 16.58
C ALA A 85 -14.29 8.97 17.45
N LYS A 86 -14.90 7.95 16.82
CA LYS A 86 -15.32 6.72 17.50
C LYS A 86 -14.15 5.98 18.13
N CYS A 87 -13.03 5.85 17.39
CA CYS A 87 -11.82 5.20 17.88
C CYS A 87 -11.25 5.92 19.10
N ARG A 88 -11.11 7.26 19.03
CA ARG A 88 -10.63 8.09 20.15
C ARG A 88 -11.53 7.97 21.38
N ASN A 89 -12.85 8.03 21.18
CA ASN A 89 -13.81 7.90 22.28
C ASN A 89 -13.75 6.51 22.92
N LYS A 90 -13.63 5.46 22.10
CA LYS A 90 -13.47 4.09 22.59
C LYS A 90 -12.22 3.98 23.47
N LYS A 91 -11.06 4.45 22.98
CA LYS A 91 -9.81 4.45 23.74
C LYS A 91 -9.95 5.19 25.08
N LYS A 92 -10.53 6.39 25.07
CA LYS A 92 -10.75 7.19 26.29
C LYS A 92 -11.68 6.48 27.29
N TRP A 93 -12.69 5.77 26.81
CA TRP A 93 -13.59 4.99 27.66
C TRP A 93 -12.89 3.76 28.27
N GLU A 94 -12.10 3.04 27.48
CA GLU A 94 -11.29 1.91 27.95
C GLU A 94 -10.26 2.34 29.01
N GLU A 95 -9.60 3.49 28.80
CA GLU A 95 -8.68 4.09 29.78
C GLU A 95 -9.39 4.41 31.10
N ARG A 96 -10.57 5.05 31.03
CA ARG A 96 -11.39 5.36 32.22
C ARG A 96 -11.84 4.10 32.97
N LEU A 97 -12.27 3.06 32.25
CA LEU A 97 -12.63 1.79 32.88
C LEU A 97 -11.43 1.13 33.56
N SER A 98 -10.29 1.09 32.88
CA SER A 98 -9.06 0.53 33.46
C SER A 98 -8.67 1.29 34.74
N GLN A 99 -8.80 2.61 34.75
CA GLN A 99 -8.53 3.42 35.93
C GLN A 99 -9.54 3.16 37.07
N ALA A 100 -10.83 3.04 36.75
CA ALA A 100 -11.87 2.73 37.74
C ALA A 100 -11.64 1.35 38.39
N MET A 101 -11.34 0.31 37.60
CA MET A 101 -11.05 -1.03 38.13
C MET A 101 -9.82 -1.05 39.03
N LYS A 102 -8.76 -0.30 38.70
CA LYS A 102 -7.58 -0.17 39.56
C LYS A 102 -7.91 0.49 40.90
N LEU A 103 -8.83 1.46 40.90
CA LEU A 103 -9.28 2.12 42.12
C LEU A 103 -10.09 1.18 43.02
N GLU A 104 -10.97 0.36 42.43
CA GLU A 104 -11.77 -0.63 43.17
C GLU A 104 -10.90 -1.71 43.84
N THR A 105 -9.80 -2.13 43.21
CA THR A 105 -8.86 -3.09 43.82
C THR A 105 -8.03 -2.52 44.98
N SER A 106 -8.02 -1.19 45.15
CA SER A 106 -7.27 -0.50 46.22
C SER A 106 -8.11 -0.27 47.49
N THR A 107 -9.43 -0.42 47.41
CA THR A 107 -10.33 -0.25 48.56
C THR A 107 -10.89 -1.61 48.98
N PRO A 108 -10.47 -2.18 50.13
CA PRO A 108 -11.18 -3.32 50.67
C PRO A 108 -12.53 -2.81 51.20
N MET A 109 -13.61 -3.43 50.72
CA MET A 109 -14.99 -3.33 51.22
C MET A 109 -15.87 -2.19 50.65
N ASN A 110 -16.61 -2.46 49.58
CA ASN A 110 -18.05 -2.12 49.51
C ASN A 110 -18.77 -2.77 48.32
N PHE A 111 -18.99 -4.09 48.41
CA PHE A 111 -19.82 -4.83 47.45
C PHE A 111 -21.33 -4.46 47.55
N MET A 112 -21.75 -3.73 48.59
CA MET A 112 -23.15 -3.34 48.82
C MET A 112 -23.55 -1.99 48.21
N ALA A 113 -22.62 -1.14 47.78
CA ALA A 113 -22.96 0.22 47.30
C ALA A 113 -23.39 0.27 45.82
N ILE A 114 -23.03 -0.73 45.01
CA ILE A 114 -23.28 -0.73 43.55
C ILE A 114 -24.74 -1.11 43.23
N LEU A 115 -25.42 -1.86 44.10
CA LEU A 115 -26.84 -2.19 43.91
C LEU A 115 -27.79 -1.00 44.18
N ALA A 116 -27.33 0.04 44.89
CA ALA A 116 -28.16 1.20 45.22
C ALA A 116 -28.10 2.34 44.18
N SER A 117 -27.18 2.29 43.20
CA SER A 117 -26.89 3.41 42.29
C SER A 117 -27.37 3.19 40.84
N GLY A 118 -28.47 2.44 40.65
CA GLY A 118 -29.41 2.67 39.55
C GLY A 118 -28.84 2.67 38.12
N ILE A 119 -27.77 1.92 37.83
CA ILE A 119 -27.30 1.73 36.45
C ILE A 119 -28.22 0.71 35.78
N LEU A 120 -29.33 1.24 35.27
CA LEU A 120 -30.26 0.56 34.38
C LEU A 120 -29.46 0.04 33.17
N LEU A 121 -29.21 -1.27 33.13
CA LEU A 121 -28.73 -1.97 31.93
C LEU A 121 -29.77 -1.74 30.83
N ARG A 122 -29.54 -0.75 29.97
CA ARG A 122 -30.30 -0.54 28.73
C ARG A 122 -30.06 -1.73 27.82
N THR A 123 -30.90 -2.75 27.96
CA THR A 123 -31.09 -3.81 26.96
C THR A 123 -31.79 -3.19 25.75
N GLY A 124 -30.99 -2.69 24.81
CA GLY A 124 -31.45 -2.06 23.58
C GLY A 124 -31.10 -2.87 22.33
N GLN A 125 -31.99 -3.80 21.98
CA GLN A 125 -32.46 -4.07 20.60
C GLN A 125 -31.43 -4.46 19.51
N GLY A 126 -31.44 -5.75 19.14
CA GLY A 126 -31.63 -6.18 17.75
C GLY A 126 -30.48 -6.00 16.74
N LYS A 127 -29.64 -7.03 16.58
CA LYS A 127 -29.00 -7.32 15.28
C LYS A 127 -29.37 -8.73 14.83
N ARG A 128 -30.42 -8.82 14.00
CA ARG A 128 -30.65 -10.02 13.18
C ARG A 128 -29.44 -10.17 12.24
N ILE A 129 -28.74 -11.28 12.37
CA ILE A 129 -27.68 -11.71 11.45
C ILE A 129 -28.34 -11.98 10.08
N PRO A 130 -27.86 -11.43 8.97
CA PRO A 130 -28.40 -11.79 7.66
C PRO A 130 -28.06 -13.25 7.35
N LYS A 131 -29.08 -14.10 7.19
CA LYS A 131 -28.91 -15.48 6.71
C LYS A 131 -28.31 -15.42 5.31
N ARG A 132 -27.10 -15.99 5.14
CA ARG A 132 -26.49 -16.27 3.84
C ARG A 132 -27.49 -17.08 3.01
N LYS A 133 -28.00 -16.51 1.91
CA LYS A 133 -28.65 -17.28 0.84
C LYS A 133 -27.59 -18.22 0.27
N ARG A 134 -27.73 -19.54 0.50
CA ARG A 134 -27.06 -20.54 -0.34
C ARG A 134 -27.70 -20.42 -1.72
N MET A 135 -26.93 -19.99 -2.72
CA MET A 135 -27.27 -20.26 -4.11
C MET A 135 -27.28 -21.78 -4.27
N LYS A 136 -28.42 -22.34 -4.65
CA LYS A 136 -28.46 -23.68 -5.23
C LYS A 136 -28.19 -23.52 -6.72
N GLU A 137 -27.29 -24.37 -7.17
CA GLU A 137 -26.82 -24.53 -8.53
C GLU A 137 -27.99 -24.75 -9.50
N ILE A 138 -27.91 -24.09 -10.65
CA ILE A 138 -28.70 -24.40 -11.83
C ILE A 138 -27.78 -25.24 -12.70
N THR A 139 -28.16 -26.51 -12.88
CA THR A 139 -27.78 -27.32 -14.04
C THR A 139 -29.07 -27.78 -14.67
#